data_AF-A0AAD9J741-F1
#
_entry.id   AF-A0AAD9J741-F1
#
_cell.length_a   1.000
_cell.length_b   1.000
_cell.length_c   1.000
_cell.angle_alpha   90.00
_cell.angle_beta   90.00
_cell.angle_gamma   90.00
#
_symmetry.space_group_name_H-M   'P 1'
#
loop_
_entity.id
_entity.type
_entity.pdbx_description
1 polymer ?
#
loop_
_entity_poly.entity_id
_entity_poly.type
_entity_poly.pdbx_seq_one_letter_code
_entity_poly.pdbx_strand_id
1 'polypeptide(L)' 'MYNAGKAKYVQNDKLKEYLLATGSLSLGEASTDSFWGIGSTLQNPQSLDAAIWAGNNHLGKILMRVRHELK' A
#
# COMPACT_ATOMS: atom_id res chain seq x y z
N MET A 1 -5.90 12.46 -1.55
CA MET A 1 -5.15 11.28 -1.07
C MET A 1 -3.82 11.07 -1.78
N TYR A 2 -3.78 10.88 -3.11
CA TYR A 2 -2.52 10.65 -3.84
C TYR A 2 -1.43 11.71 -3.59
N ASN A 3 -1.72 13.01 -3.77
CA ASN A 3 -0.74 14.09 -3.58
C ASN A 3 -0.17 14.12 -2.15
N ALA A 4 -1.02 13.87 -1.14
CA ALA A 4 -0.59 13.79 0.25
C ALA A 4 0.31 12.57 0.50
N GLY A 5 -0.04 11.42 -0.09
CA GLY A 5 0.80 10.23 -0.11
C GLY A 5 2.17 10.54 -0.70
N LYS A 6 2.22 11.10 -1.91
CA LYS A 6 3.47 11.50 -2.57
C LYS A 6 4.29 12.46 -1.72
N ALA A 7 3.68 13.52 -1.21
CA ALA A 7 4.36 14.52 -0.37
C ALA A 7 5.01 13.90 0.86
N LYS A 8 4.34 12.96 1.55
CA LYS A 8 4.88 12.25 2.71
C LYS A 8 6.20 11.52 2.40
N TYR A 9 6.26 10.83 1.25
CA TYR A 9 7.45 10.08 0.86
C TYR A 9 8.51 10.96 0.20
N VAL A 10 8.15 12.09 -0.40
CA VAL A 10 9.14 13.07 -0.91
C VAL A 10 9.78 13.86 0.23
N GLN A 11 9.04 14.17 1.29
CA GLN A 11 9.53 14.97 2.41
C GLN A 11 10.45 14.19 3.36
N ASN A 12 10.44 12.86 3.32
CA ASN A 12 11.19 12.02 4.25
C ASN A 12 11.92 10.89 3.52
N ASP A 13 13.24 11.04 3.38
CA ASP A 13 14.09 10.10 2.65
C ASP A 13 14.05 8.68 3.21
N LYS A 14 14.00 8.51 4.54
CA LYS A 14 13.89 7.18 5.15
C LYS A 14 12.59 6.48 4.75
N LEU A 15 11.47 7.20 4.77
CA LEU A 15 10.18 6.64 4.33
C LEU A 15 10.20 6.32 2.83
N LYS A 16 10.84 7.18 2.01
CA LYS A 16 11.05 6.92 0.59
C LYS A 16 11.81 5.62 0.37
N GLU A 17 12.93 5.43 1.06
CA GLU A 17 13.75 4.22 1.01
C GLU A 17 12.94 2.99 1.39
N TYR A 18 12.17 3.03 2.47
CA TYR A 18 11.27 1.93 2.84
C TYR A 18 10.25 1.62 1.74
N LEU A 19 9.64 2.64 1.13
CA LEU A 19 8.67 2.43 0.05
C LEU A 19 9.33 1.81 -1.19
N LEU A 20 10.52 2.28 -1.58
CA LEU A 20 11.26 1.75 -2.72
C LEU A 20 11.76 0.32 -2.47
N ALA A 21 12.17 0.00 -1.24
CA ALA A 21 12.62 -1.32 -0.83
C ALA A 21 11.54 -2.41 -0.96
N THR A 22 10.25 -2.04 -0.99
CA THR A 22 9.16 -2.98 -1.29
C THR A 22 9.20 -3.53 -2.72
N GLY A 23 10.03 -2.96 -3.61
CA GLY A 23 10.31 -3.50 -4.93
C GLY A 23 9.07 -3.57 -5.83
N SER A 24 8.70 -4.80 -6.20
CA SER A 24 7.51 -5.12 -7.01
C SER A 24 6.37 -5.72 -6.18
N LEU A 25 6.53 -5.85 -4.86
CA LEU A 25 5.52 -6.46 -4.00
C LEU A 25 4.22 -5.66 -4.02
N SER A 26 3.11 -6.38 -3.89
CA SER A 26 1.78 -5.80 -3.67
C SER A 26 1.69 -5.26 -2.23
N LEU A 27 1.29 -4.00 -2.08
CA LEU A 27 1.09 -3.38 -0.78
C LEU A 27 -0.40 -3.43 -0.43
N GLY A 28 -0.74 -3.97 0.74
CA GLY A 28 -2.11 -4.08 1.23
C GLY A 28 -2.24 -3.47 2.62
N GLU A 29 -3.26 -2.63 2.82
CA GLU A 29 -3.65 -2.20 4.17
C GLU A 29 -4.55 -3.28 4.80
N ALA A 30 -4.04 -3.99 5.80
CA ALA A 30 -4.71 -5.09 6.49
C ALA A 30 -5.83 -4.58 7.43
N SER A 31 -6.89 -4.07 6.82
CA SER A 31 -8.09 -3.53 7.47
C SER A 31 -9.35 -4.18 6.89
N THR A 32 -10.40 -4.26 7.71
CA THR A 32 -11.75 -4.67 7.30
C THR A 32 -12.48 -3.61 6.47
N ASP A 33 -11.94 -2.39 6.38
CA ASP A 33 -12.40 -1.38 5.43
C ASP A 33 -12.18 -1.87 3.99
N SER A 34 -13.26 -2.10 3.25
CA SER A 34 -13.21 -2.62 1.88
C SER A 34 -12.96 -1.54 0.83
N PHE A 35 -13.02 -0.27 1.17
CA PHE A 35 -12.67 0.82 0.25
C PHE A 35 -11.17 1.10 0.29
N TRP A 36 -10.63 1.40 1.48
CA TRP A 36 -9.21 1.74 1.62
C TRP A 36 -8.31 0.52 1.76
N GLY A 37 -8.77 -0.51 2.48
CA GLY A 37 -8.02 -1.71 2.82
C GLY A 37 -8.36 -2.94 1.99
N ILE A 38 -7.78 -4.07 2.40
CA ILE A 38 -7.91 -5.37 1.74
C ILE A 38 -9.19 -6.15 2.12
N GLY A 39 -10.02 -5.61 3.02
CA GLY A 39 -11.22 -6.26 3.51
C GLY A 39 -10.95 -7.41 4.49
N SER A 40 -9.78 -7.42 5.13
CA SER A 40 -9.33 -8.48 6.06
C SER A 40 -8.26 -7.94 7.01
N THR A 41 -8.08 -8.59 8.16
CA THR A 41 -7.09 -8.19 9.17
C THR A 41 -5.77 -8.94 9.00
N LEU A 42 -4.70 -8.46 9.64
CA LEU A 42 -3.38 -9.09 9.56
C LEU A 42 -3.35 -10.52 10.14
N GLN A 43 -4.27 -10.84 11.06
CA GLN A 43 -4.36 -12.17 11.69
C GLN A 43 -4.93 -13.24 10.75
N ASN A 44 -5.64 -12.83 9.69
CA ASN A 44 -6.12 -13.77 8.69
C ASN A 44 -4.96 -14.13 7.73
N PRO A 45 -4.55 -15.41 7.64
CA PRO A 45 -3.47 -15.83 6.73
C PRO A 45 -3.75 -15.47 5.26
N GLN A 46 -5.02 -15.41 4.86
CA GLN A 46 -5.42 -15.01 3.51
C GLN A 46 -5.04 -13.57 3.14
N SER A 47 -4.81 -12.71 4.14
CA SER A 47 -4.39 -11.33 3.93
C SER A 47 -3.02 -11.21 3.25
N LEU A 48 -2.21 -12.28 3.26
CA LEU A 48 -0.91 -12.32 2.58
C LEU A 48 -1.03 -12.61 1.07
N ASP A 49 -2.19 -13.07 0.59
CA ASP A 49 -2.42 -13.35 -0.81
C ASP A 49 -3.25 -12.25 -1.47
N ALA A 50 -2.58 -11.42 -2.27
CA ALA A 50 -3.20 -10.30 -2.97
C ALA A 50 -4.24 -10.73 -4.02
N ALA A 51 -4.22 -11.98 -4.48
CA ALA A 51 -5.18 -12.48 -5.47
C ALA A 51 -6.59 -12.70 -4.88
N ILE A 52 -6.69 -12.82 -3.55
CA ILE A 52 -7.94 -13.15 -2.85
C ILE A 52 -8.42 -12.02 -1.92
N TRP A 53 -7.82 -10.83 -1.99
CA TRP A 53 -8.29 -9.68 -1.24
C TRP A 53 -9.72 -9.30 -1.66
N ALA A 54 -10.61 -9.20 -0.66
CA ALA A 54 -12.01 -8.83 -0.88
C ALA A 54 -12.21 -7.30 -0.98
N GLY A 55 -11.30 -6.52 -0.42
CA GLY A 55 -11.32 -5.05 -0.45
C GLY A 55 -10.58 -4.45 -1.65
N ASN A 56 -10.93 -3.21 -1.97
CA ASN A 56 -10.41 -2.46 -3.11
C ASN A 56 -8.95 -2.01 -2.94
N ASN A 57 -8.44 -1.97 -1.70
CA ASN A 57 -7.07 -1.61 -1.37
C ASN A 57 -6.61 -0.30 -2.05
N HIS A 58 -7.45 0.75 -2.01
CA HIS A 58 -7.13 2.02 -2.65
C HIS A 58 -5.86 2.67 -2.07
N LEU A 59 -5.60 2.51 -0.78
CA LEU A 59 -4.38 3.04 -0.16
C LEU A 59 -3.14 2.34 -0.73
N GLY A 60 -3.11 1.02 -0.74
CA GLY A 60 -2.01 0.24 -1.31
C GLY A 60 -1.75 0.59 -2.77
N LYS A 61 -2.80 0.74 -3.58
CA LYS A 61 -2.70 1.16 -4.99
C LYS A 61 -2.06 2.55 -5.15
N ILE A 62 -2.45 3.51 -4.30
CA ILE A 62 -1.82 4.84 -4.28
C ILE A 62 -0.33 4.73 -3.95
N LEU A 63 0.04 3.95 -2.92
CA LEU A 63 1.43 3.78 -2.52
C LEU A 63 2.27 3.11 -3.62
N MET A 64 1.73 2.10 -4.30
CA MET A 64 2.41 1.45 -5.42
C MET A 64 2.60 2.39 -6.62
N ARG A 65 1.63 3.28 -6.89
CA ARG A 65 1.78 4.34 -7.90
C ARG A 65 2.85 5.35 -7.50
N VAL A 66 2.83 5.84 -6.26
CA VAL A 66 3.85 6.76 -5.74
C VAL A 66 5.24 6.13 -5.84
N ARG A 67 5.38 4.85 -5.44
CA ARG A 67 6.63 4.07 -5.60
C ARG A 67 7.11 4.08 -7.05
N HIS A 68 6.22 3.84 -8.01
CA HIS A 68 6.58 3.81 -9.43
C HIS A 68 7.10 5.16 -9.94
N GLU A 69 6.52 6.28 -9.47
CA GLU A 69 6.94 7.62 -9.88
C GLU A 69 8.19 8.15 -9.15
N LEU A 70 8.56 7.53 -8.02
CA LEU A 70 9.73 7.93 -7.22
C LEU A 70 10.99 7.10 -7.53
N LYS A 71 10.86 6.03 -8.32
CA LYS A 71 11.98 5.33 -8.95
C LYS A 71 12.63 6.23 -9.98
#